data_AF-A0A2N5ULU0-F1
#
_entry.id   AF-A0A2N5ULU0-F1
#
_cell.length_a   1.000
_cell.length_b   1.000
_cell.length_c   1.000
_cell.angle_alpha   90.00
_cell.angle_beta   90.00
_cell.angle_gamma   90.00
#
_symmetry.space_group_name_H-M   'P 1'
#
loop_
_entity.id
_entity.type
_entity.pdbx_description
1 polymer ?
#
loop_
_entity_poly.entity_id
_entity_poly.type
_entity_poly.pdbx_seq_one_letter_code
_entity_poly.pdbx_strand_id
1 'polypeptide(L)'
;MAGRADSMNSKITCVFKLMDELSISPKDFVIGFFKDNSTDFAIHRQYWAAKDRGWKLTVDVVHAIRDVVNKKEVGKKLWMDLILSEASIIVSRQKPPVHLKHFYSASNISQTLLTNETARELWEKNLVEEYMPFLFQLITHKLSKTTASPIQSNKKTTKRASTRRQ
;
A
#
# COMPACT_ATOMS: atom_id res chain seq x y z
N MET A 1 9.62 -10.79 -44.07
CA MET A 1 9.05 -9.58 -43.47
C MET A 1 8.09 -9.99 -42.33
N ALA A 2 8.61 -10.41 -41.18
CA ALA A 2 7.78 -10.81 -40.03
C ALA A 2 8.59 -10.54 -38.75
N GLY A 3 8.21 -9.54 -37.96
CA GLY A 3 9.00 -9.21 -36.76
C GLY A 3 8.58 -7.95 -35.99
N ARG A 4 7.31 -7.54 -36.02
CA ARG A 4 6.85 -6.36 -35.25
C ARG A 4 5.51 -6.51 -34.52
N ALA A 5 4.94 -7.71 -34.46
CA ALA A 5 3.63 -7.95 -33.83
C ALA A 5 3.67 -8.27 -32.32
N ASP A 6 4.82 -8.67 -31.75
CA ASP A 6 4.91 -9.16 -30.36
C ASP A 6 5.41 -8.12 -29.32
N SER A 7 5.25 -6.83 -29.59
CA SER A 7 5.57 -5.80 -28.60
C SER A 7 4.48 -5.73 -27.52
N MET A 8 4.83 -5.48 -26.26
CA MET A 8 3.83 -5.19 -25.22
C MET A 8 2.90 -4.05 -25.62
N ASN A 9 3.42 -3.07 -26.38
CA ASN A 9 2.63 -1.94 -26.87
C ASN A 9 1.55 -2.35 -27.88
N SER A 10 1.81 -3.34 -28.76
CA SER A 10 0.80 -3.82 -29.71
C SER A 10 -0.32 -4.56 -28.97
N LYS A 11 0.01 -5.35 -27.94
CA LYS A 11 -0.98 -6.01 -27.07
C LYS A 11 -1.84 -5.02 -26.31
N ILE A 12 -1.23 -3.99 -25.69
CA ILE A 12 -1.97 -2.93 -24.98
C ILE A 12 -2.90 -2.17 -25.95
N THR A 13 -2.41 -1.85 -27.15
CA THR A 13 -3.21 -1.15 -28.17
C THR A 13 -4.40 -1.99 -28.61
N CYS A 14 -4.22 -3.31 -28.78
CA CYS A 14 -5.29 -4.23 -29.12
C CYS A 14 -6.38 -4.28 -28.04
N VAL A 15 -5.97 -4.44 -26.77
CA VAL A 15 -6.91 -4.45 -25.64
C VAL A 15 -7.65 -3.11 -25.55
N PHE A 16 -6.95 -1.99 -25.71
CA PHE A 16 -7.57 -0.67 -25.67
C PHE A 16 -8.63 -0.49 -26.76
N LYS A 17 -8.37 -0.98 -27.99
CA LYS A 17 -9.37 -0.97 -29.07
C LYS A 17 -10.61 -1.79 -28.74
N LEU A 18 -10.43 -2.98 -28.17
CA LEU A 18 -11.55 -3.82 -27.74
C LEU A 18 -12.38 -3.12 -26.66
N MET A 19 -11.74 -2.42 -25.73
CA MET A 19 -12.44 -1.66 -24.69
C MET A 19 -13.23 -0.48 -25.29
N ASP A 20 -12.67 0.20 -26.29
CA ASP A 20 -13.33 1.27 -27.03
C ASP A 20 -14.57 0.76 -27.80
N GLU A 21 -14.46 -0.39 -28.46
CA GLU A 21 -15.60 -1.08 -29.11
C GLU A 21 -16.71 -1.43 -28.12
N LEU A 22 -16.36 -1.81 -26.88
CA LEU A 22 -17.31 -2.10 -25.81
C LEU A 22 -17.78 -0.84 -25.07
N SER A 23 -17.29 0.36 -25.44
CA SER A 23 -17.57 1.63 -24.76
C SER A 23 -17.21 1.64 -23.26
N ILE A 24 -16.14 0.92 -22.87
CA ILE A 24 -15.68 0.82 -21.49
C ILE A 24 -14.37 1.59 -21.31
N SER A 25 -14.33 2.52 -20.35
CA SER A 25 -13.10 3.20 -19.95
C SER A 25 -12.13 2.24 -19.23
N PRO A 26 -10.80 2.39 -19.42
CA PRO A 26 -9.81 1.65 -18.63
C PRO A 26 -10.02 1.73 -17.12
N LYS A 27 -10.51 2.87 -16.61
CA LYS A 27 -10.80 3.03 -15.18
C LYS A 27 -12.02 2.21 -14.76
N ASP A 28 -13.07 2.24 -15.57
CA ASP A 28 -14.32 1.52 -15.29
C ASP A 28 -14.11 0.02 -15.35
N PHE A 29 -13.27 -0.45 -16.26
CA PHE A 29 -12.85 -1.85 -16.30
C PHE A 29 -12.11 -2.27 -15.03
N VAL A 30 -11.12 -1.50 -14.57
CA VAL A 30 -10.38 -1.83 -13.35
C VAL A 30 -11.31 -1.83 -12.13
N ILE A 31 -12.22 -0.85 -12.03
CA ILE A 31 -13.21 -0.78 -10.96
C ILE A 31 -14.17 -1.98 -11.03
N GLY A 32 -14.69 -2.30 -12.22
CA GLY A 32 -15.58 -3.42 -12.46
C GLY A 32 -14.91 -4.75 -12.10
N PHE A 33 -13.68 -4.97 -12.56
CA PHE A 33 -12.88 -6.14 -12.25
C PHE A 33 -12.73 -6.37 -10.72
N PHE A 34 -12.57 -5.30 -9.94
CA PHE A 34 -12.47 -5.42 -8.49
C PHE A 34 -13.81 -5.59 -7.76
N LYS A 35 -14.90 -5.08 -8.33
CA LYS A 35 -16.23 -5.07 -7.68
C LYS A 35 -17.14 -6.22 -8.12
N ASP A 36 -16.86 -6.85 -9.26
CA ASP A 36 -17.67 -7.94 -9.79
C ASP A 36 -17.59 -9.18 -8.88
N ASN A 37 -18.73 -9.76 -8.51
CA ASN A 37 -18.78 -10.92 -7.63
C ASN A 37 -18.63 -12.27 -8.36
N SER A 38 -18.35 -12.27 -9.66
CA SER A 38 -18.16 -13.52 -10.41
C SER A 38 -17.00 -14.34 -9.85
N THR A 39 -17.16 -15.66 -9.88
CA THR A 39 -16.19 -16.62 -9.33
C THR A 39 -14.86 -16.58 -10.07
N ASP A 40 -14.90 -16.34 -11.39
CA ASP A 40 -13.70 -16.21 -12.23
C ASP A 40 -12.88 -14.98 -11.81
N PHE A 41 -13.52 -13.84 -11.58
CA PHE A 41 -12.82 -12.65 -11.10
C PHE A 41 -12.37 -12.78 -9.64
N ALA A 42 -13.07 -13.56 -8.80
CA ALA A 42 -12.67 -13.80 -7.41
C ALA A 42 -11.29 -14.49 -7.32
N ILE A 43 -11.04 -15.50 -8.15
CA ILE A 43 -9.73 -16.17 -8.24
C ILE A 43 -8.66 -15.16 -8.65
N HIS A 44 -8.94 -14.34 -9.67
CA HIS A 44 -8.00 -13.34 -10.14
C HIS A 44 -7.72 -12.22 -9.11
N ARG A 45 -8.73 -11.82 -8.33
CA ARG A 45 -8.57 -10.84 -7.23
C ARG A 45 -7.72 -11.35 -6.09
N GLN A 46 -7.81 -12.64 -5.74
CA GLN A 46 -6.99 -13.21 -4.67
C GLN A 46 -5.48 -13.04 -4.96
N TYR A 47 -5.08 -13.08 -6.24
CA TYR A 47 -3.70 -12.82 -6.63
C TYR A 47 -3.24 -11.37 -6.39
N TRP A 48 -4.11 -10.39 -6.13
CA TRP A 48 -3.69 -9.03 -5.80
C TRP A 48 -3.19 -8.91 -4.35
N ALA A 49 -3.75 -9.70 -3.43
CA ALA A 49 -3.35 -9.73 -2.03
C ALA A 49 -2.30 -10.80 -1.72
N ALA A 50 -1.91 -11.63 -2.70
CA ALA A 50 -0.99 -12.74 -2.47
C ALA A 50 0.41 -12.25 -2.06
N LYS A 51 0.84 -12.63 -0.85
CA LYS A 51 2.04 -12.12 -0.16
C LYS A 51 3.33 -12.25 -0.97
N ASP A 52 3.52 -13.32 -1.74
CA ASP A 52 4.80 -13.63 -2.37
C ASP A 52 5.06 -12.86 -3.67
N ARG A 53 4.15 -13.00 -4.65
CA ARG A 53 4.30 -12.42 -6.00
C ARG A 53 3.21 -11.42 -6.35
N GLY A 54 2.01 -11.60 -5.79
CA GLY A 54 0.84 -10.77 -6.09
C GLY A 54 0.99 -9.33 -5.63
N TRP A 55 1.26 -9.17 -4.34
CA TRP A 55 1.34 -7.87 -3.68
C TRP A 55 2.38 -6.94 -4.33
N LYS A 56 3.54 -7.48 -4.73
CA LYS A 56 4.59 -6.70 -5.41
C LYS A 56 4.11 -6.12 -6.73
N LEU A 57 3.37 -6.89 -7.51
CA LEU A 57 2.80 -6.42 -8.79
C LEU A 57 1.66 -5.43 -8.56
N THR A 58 0.84 -5.63 -7.53
CA THR A 58 -0.16 -4.65 -7.11
C THR A 58 0.47 -3.32 -6.71
N VAL A 59 1.59 -3.34 -5.98
CA VAL A 59 2.35 -2.13 -5.67
C VAL A 59 2.86 -1.44 -6.93
N ASP A 60 3.32 -2.18 -7.95
CA ASP A 60 3.69 -1.60 -9.24
C ASP A 60 2.53 -0.89 -9.94
N VAL A 61 1.31 -1.45 -9.86
CA VAL A 61 0.10 -0.81 -10.39
C VAL A 61 -0.19 0.49 -9.64
N VAL A 62 -0.15 0.48 -8.31
CA VAL A 62 -0.37 1.67 -7.48
C VAL A 62 0.68 2.74 -7.78
N HIS A 63 1.96 2.36 -7.95
CA HIS A 63 3.02 3.26 -8.35
C HIS A 63 2.81 3.84 -9.76
N ALA A 64 2.37 3.03 -10.72
CA ALA A 64 2.05 3.53 -12.07
C ALA A 64 0.91 4.55 -12.04
N ILE A 65 -0.12 4.33 -11.20
CA ILE A 65 -1.21 5.30 -10.99
C ILE A 65 -0.66 6.59 -10.38
N ARG A 66 0.12 6.48 -9.29
CA ARG A 66 0.76 7.63 -8.64
C ARG A 66 1.58 8.44 -9.63
N ASP A 67 2.40 7.80 -10.44
CA ASP A 67 3.31 8.47 -11.36
C ASP A 67 2.57 9.20 -12.49
N VAL A 68 1.34 8.77 -12.83
CA VAL A 68 0.45 9.49 -13.76
C VAL A 68 -0.24 10.68 -13.07
N VAL A 69 -0.75 10.49 -11.85
CA VAL A 69 -1.46 11.53 -11.09
C VAL A 69 -0.52 12.66 -10.68
N ASN A 70 0.69 12.34 -10.20
CA ASN A 70 1.65 13.31 -9.67
C ASN A 70 2.38 14.13 -10.75
N LYS A 71 2.07 13.94 -12.04
CA LYS A 71 2.66 14.75 -13.12
C LYS A 71 2.32 16.23 -13.02
N LYS A 72 1.13 16.55 -12.53
CA LYS A 72 0.63 17.93 -12.37
C LYS A 72 0.53 18.27 -10.89
N GLU A 73 0.74 19.53 -10.54
CA GLU A 73 0.68 19.99 -9.15
C GLU A 73 -0.69 19.76 -8.49
N VAL A 74 -1.77 19.99 -9.25
CA VAL A 74 -3.14 19.66 -8.82
C VAL A 74 -3.27 18.18 -8.47
N GLY A 75 -2.68 17.30 -9.28
CA GLY A 75 -2.72 15.85 -9.05
C GLY A 75 -1.91 15.43 -7.82
N LYS A 76 -0.77 16.07 -7.56
CA LYS A 76 0.00 15.83 -6.33
C LYS A 76 -0.82 16.13 -5.08
N LYS A 77 -1.56 17.25 -5.06
CA LYS A 77 -2.44 17.58 -3.94
C LYS A 77 -3.51 16.50 -3.74
N LEU A 78 -4.20 16.10 -4.81
CA LEU A 78 -5.21 15.03 -4.76
C LEU A 78 -4.62 13.70 -4.24
N TRP A 79 -3.39 13.37 -4.64
CA TRP A 79 -2.69 12.19 -4.15
C TRP A 79 -2.37 12.29 -2.66
N MET A 80 -1.90 13.45 -2.19
CA MET A 80 -1.62 13.68 -0.76
C MET A 80 -2.90 13.58 0.07
N ASP A 81 -3.99 14.19 -0.38
CA ASP A 81 -5.29 14.15 0.29
C ASP A 81 -5.83 12.71 0.39
N LEU A 82 -5.67 11.90 -0.68
CA LEU A 82 -6.01 10.49 -0.68
C LEU A 82 -5.20 9.70 0.36
N ILE A 83 -3.87 9.84 0.34
CA ILE A 83 -2.99 9.12 1.28
C ILE A 83 -3.28 9.53 2.73
N LEU A 84 -3.54 10.82 2.97
CA LEU A 84 -3.90 11.33 4.28
C LEU A 84 -5.24 10.73 4.76
N SER A 85 -6.23 10.64 3.88
CA SER A 85 -7.53 10.02 4.18
C SER A 85 -7.37 8.54 4.57
N GLU A 86 -6.66 7.75 3.75
CA GLU A 86 -6.43 6.33 4.01
C GLU A 86 -5.62 6.09 5.29
N ALA A 87 -4.53 6.86 5.50
CA ALA A 87 -3.73 6.79 6.72
C ALA A 87 -4.58 7.12 7.97
N SER A 88 -5.46 8.11 7.88
CA SER A 88 -6.35 8.50 8.98
C SER A 88 -7.35 7.39 9.33
N ILE A 89 -7.87 6.66 8.34
CA ILE A 89 -8.74 5.50 8.56
C ILE A 89 -7.98 4.39 9.29
N ILE A 90 -6.75 4.09 8.88
CA ILE A 90 -5.90 3.07 9.53
C ILE A 90 -5.64 3.45 10.98
N VAL A 91 -5.20 4.69 11.23
CA VAL A 91 -4.94 5.19 12.59
C VAL A 91 -6.21 5.15 13.45
N SER A 92 -7.36 5.54 12.89
CA SER A 92 -8.63 5.54 13.63
C SER A 92 -9.10 4.14 14.05
N ARG A 93 -8.68 3.11 13.32
CA ARG A 93 -8.96 1.70 13.63
C ARG A 93 -7.96 1.12 14.64
N GLN A 94 -6.76 1.66 14.72
CA GLN A 94 -5.76 1.28 15.72
C GLN A 94 -6.06 1.94 17.05
N LYS A 95 -6.69 1.20 17.96
CA LYS A 95 -7.00 1.64 19.32
C LYS A 95 -6.69 0.50 20.29
N PRO A 96 -6.16 0.80 21.49
CA PRO A 96 -6.02 -0.20 22.52
C PRO A 96 -7.40 -0.73 22.95
N PRO A 97 -7.50 -1.98 23.43
CA PRO A 97 -8.76 -2.57 23.85
C PRO A 97 -9.44 -1.77 24.96
N VAL A 98 -10.72 -1.44 24.77
CA VAL A 98 -11.51 -0.57 25.69
C VAL A 98 -11.74 -1.23 27.07
N HIS A 99 -11.72 -2.56 27.14
CA HIS A 99 -12.02 -3.32 28.36
C HIS A 99 -10.86 -3.35 29.37
N LEU A 100 -9.66 -2.99 28.94
CA LEU A 100 -8.55 -2.79 29.85
C LEU A 100 -8.71 -1.38 30.43
N LYS A 101 -8.78 -1.25 31.75
CA LYS A 101 -8.92 0.03 32.48
C LYS A 101 -7.66 0.89 32.30
N HIS A 102 -7.48 1.43 31.10
CA HIS A 102 -6.25 2.09 30.65
C HIS A 102 -6.23 3.59 30.94
N PHE A 103 -7.38 4.16 31.27
CA PHE A 103 -7.47 5.54 31.74
C PHE A 103 -7.52 5.51 33.26
N TYR A 104 -6.35 5.76 33.87
CA TYR A 104 -6.31 6.09 35.28
C TYR A 104 -6.71 7.55 35.41
N SER A 105 -7.90 7.81 35.96
CA SER A 105 -8.23 9.15 36.45
C SER A 105 -7.11 9.59 37.39
N ALA A 106 -6.67 10.85 37.32
CA ALA A 106 -5.66 11.39 38.24
C ALA A 106 -6.02 11.17 39.73
N SER A 107 -7.32 11.01 40.03
CA SER A 107 -7.85 10.68 41.36
C SER A 107 -7.65 9.21 41.78
N ASN A 108 -7.38 8.29 40.86
CA ASN A 108 -7.36 6.83 41.07
C ASN A 108 -5.99 6.19 40.74
N ILE A 109 -4.93 6.98 40.57
CA ILE A 109 -3.59 6.47 40.28
C ILE A 109 -3.00 5.91 41.57
N SER A 110 -2.87 4.58 41.65
CA SER A 110 -2.10 3.93 42.71
C SER A 110 -0.61 4.14 42.49
N GLN A 111 0.13 4.52 43.53
CA GLN A 111 1.60 4.69 43.48
C GLN A 111 2.31 3.43 42.97
N THR A 112 1.74 2.25 43.24
CA THR A 112 2.24 0.95 42.77
C THR A 112 2.21 0.77 41.25
N LEU A 113 1.35 1.49 40.52
CA LEU A 113 1.34 1.52 39.05
C LEU A 113 2.51 2.31 38.47
N LEU A 114 3.04 3.27 39.22
CA LEU A 114 4.19 4.08 38.81
C LEU A 114 5.52 3.42 39.20
N THR A 115 5.53 2.53 40.20
CA THR A 115 6.74 1.86 40.69
C THR A 115 7.04 0.54 39.97
N ASN A 116 6.04 -0.09 39.33
CA ASN A 116 6.23 -1.37 38.65
C ASN A 116 6.73 -1.15 37.20
N GLU A 117 8.04 -0.96 37.08
CA GLU A 117 8.72 -0.70 35.80
C GLU A 117 8.53 -1.82 34.77
N THR A 118 8.60 -3.08 35.19
CA THR A 118 8.49 -4.23 34.29
C THR A 118 7.09 -4.37 33.68
N ALA A 119 6.04 -4.07 34.45
CA ALA A 119 4.67 -4.04 33.94
C ALA A 119 4.45 -2.88 32.95
N ARG A 120 5.13 -1.75 33.16
CA ARG A 120 5.07 -0.59 32.26
C ARG A 120 5.76 -0.88 30.93
N GLU A 121 6.98 -1.40 30.95
CA GLU A 121 7.73 -1.74 29.73
C GLU A 121 6.98 -2.75 28.86
N LEU A 122 6.41 -3.79 29.48
CA LEU A 122 5.60 -4.78 28.76
C LEU A 122 4.36 -4.16 28.13
N TRP A 123 3.72 -3.22 28.83
CA TRP A 123 2.55 -2.51 28.31
C TRP A 123 2.91 -1.56 27.16
N GLU A 124 3.98 -0.78 27.29
CA GLU A 124 4.45 0.11 26.22
C GLU A 124 4.77 -0.70 24.96
N LYS A 125 5.43 -1.85 25.14
CA LYS A 125 5.70 -2.79 24.05
C LYS A 125 4.43 -3.28 23.38
N ASN A 126 3.44 -3.75 24.15
CA ASN A 126 2.18 -4.24 23.58
C ASN A 126 1.37 -3.13 22.89
N LEU A 127 1.37 -1.92 23.46
CA LEU A 127 0.72 -0.75 22.88
C LEU A 127 1.29 -0.42 21.50
N VAL A 128 2.62 -0.48 21.39
CA VAL A 128 3.35 -0.16 20.17
C VAL A 128 3.30 -1.29 19.15
N GLU A 129 3.55 -2.54 19.55
CA GLU A 129 3.72 -3.65 18.63
C GLU A 129 2.40 -4.31 18.23
N GLU A 130 1.45 -4.42 19.16
CA GLU A 130 0.21 -5.17 18.93
C GLU A 130 -0.98 -4.26 18.60
N TYR A 131 -1.18 -3.20 19.41
CA TYR A 131 -2.41 -2.39 19.31
C TYR A 131 -2.31 -1.27 18.28
N MET A 132 -1.17 -0.56 18.23
CA MET A 132 -1.02 0.65 17.40
C MET A 132 0.29 0.69 16.57
N PRO A 133 0.68 -0.40 15.88
CA PRO A 133 1.96 -0.46 15.17
C PRO A 133 2.09 0.53 14.01
N PHE A 134 1.00 0.85 13.31
CA PHE A 134 1.05 1.78 12.17
C PHE A 134 1.20 3.22 12.68
N LEU A 135 0.44 3.62 13.70
CA LEU A 135 0.56 4.95 14.28
C LEU A 135 1.94 5.17 14.89
N PHE A 136 2.43 4.20 15.67
CA PHE A 136 3.75 4.31 16.27
C PHE A 136 4.85 4.45 15.21
N GLN A 137 4.84 3.60 14.17
CA GLN A 137 5.78 3.70 13.06
C GLN A 137 5.66 5.04 12.33
N LEU A 138 4.45 5.56 12.12
CA LEU A 138 4.22 6.83 11.46
C LEU A 138 4.81 8.01 12.25
N ILE A 139 4.62 8.03 13.57
CA ILE A 139 5.15 9.06 14.46
C ILE A 139 6.67 8.95 14.57
N THR A 140 7.20 7.75 14.81
CA THR A 140 8.66 7.54 14.96
C THR A 140 9.40 7.90 13.68
N HIS A 141 8.94 7.48 12.51
CA HIS A 141 9.53 7.90 11.23
C HIS A 141 9.53 9.43 11.06
N LYS A 142 8.44 10.10 11.44
CA LYS A 142 8.36 11.56 11.37
C LYS A 142 9.35 12.25 12.31
N LEU A 143 9.50 11.77 13.54
CA LEU A 143 10.40 12.34 14.54
C LEU A 143 11.88 12.04 14.23
N SER A 144 12.18 10.81 13.82
CA SER A 144 13.53 10.34 13.49
C SER A 144 14.00 10.77 12.09
N LYS A 145 13.21 11.55 11.34
CA LYS A 145 13.45 11.93 9.94
C LYS A 145 13.77 10.73 9.03
N THR A 146 13.32 9.55 9.41
CA THR A 146 13.56 8.28 8.71
C THR A 146 12.32 7.93 7.90
N THR A 147 12.47 7.31 6.74
CA THR A 147 11.34 6.85 5.93
C THR A 147 11.22 5.34 5.99
N ALA A 148 9.98 4.84 5.96
CA ALA A 148 9.73 3.41 5.79
C ALA A 148 10.40 2.93 4.50
N SER A 149 10.98 1.72 4.52
CA SER A 149 11.62 1.15 3.34
C SER A 149 10.61 1.07 2.19
N PRO A 150 10.91 1.67 1.01
CA PRO A 150 10.06 1.55 -0.15
C PRO A 150 9.87 0.07 -0.47
N ILE A 151 8.63 -0.35 -0.74
CA ILE A 151 8.38 -1.69 -1.27
C ILE A 151 8.97 -1.73 -2.68
N GLN A 152 10.15 -2.32 -2.81
CA GLN A 152 10.85 -2.42 -4.09
C GLN A 152 10.25 -3.55 -4.92
N SER A 153 9.85 -3.24 -6.16
CA SER A 153 9.56 -4.26 -7.15
C SER A 153 10.85 -4.78 -7.78
N ASN A 154 10.90 -6.08 -8.05
CA ASN A 154 12.01 -6.71 -8.75
C ASN A 154 11.97 -6.34 -10.24
N LYS A 155 12.33 -5.10 -10.60
CA LYS A 155 12.80 -4.82 -11.95
C LYS A 155 14.22 -5.38 -12.06
N LYS A 156 14.33 -6.67 -12.42
CA LYS A 156 15.59 -7.21 -12.96
C LYS A 156 15.94 -6.33 -14.16
N THR A 157 16.88 -5.42 -13.97
CA THR A 157 17.57 -4.72 -15.05
C THR A 157 18.22 -5.78 -15.92
N THR A 158 17.62 -6.06 -17.07
CA THR A 158 18.30 -6.77 -18.15
C THR A 158 19.41 -5.84 -18.64
N LYS A 159 20.56 -5.84 -17.96
CA LYS A 159 21.80 -5.30 -18.51
C LYS A 159 22.05 -6.09 -19.80
N ARG A 160 21.77 -5.48 -20.95
CA ARG A 160 22.33 -5.94 -22.23
C ARG A 160 23.84 -6.01 -22.03
N ALA A 161 24.37 -7.23 -22.02
CA ALA A 161 25.79 -7.45 -22.19
C ALA A 161 26.18 -6.86 -23.55
N SER A 162 26.77 -5.66 -23.52
CA SER A 162 27.50 -5.13 -24.65
C SER A 162 28.77 -5.96 -24.79
N THR A 163 28.71 -6.97 -25.63
CA THR A 163 29.89 -7.68 -26.15
C THR A 163 30.82 -6.65 -26.80
N ARG A 164 31.88 -6.27 -26.09
CA ARG A 164 33.02 -5.57 -26.67
C ARG A 164 33.95 -6.65 -27.24
N ARG A 165 33.82 -6.92 -28.54
CA ARG A 165 34.90 -7.50 -29.35
C ARG A 165 35.65 -6.33 -29.98
N GLN A 166 36.87 -6.10 -29.51
CA GLN A 166 37.99 -5.67 -30.33
C GLN A 166 39.09 -6.70 -30.11
#